data_AF-A0A519N9M4-F1
#
_entry.id   AF-A0A519N9M4-F1
#
_cell.length_a   1.000
_cell.length_b   1.000
_cell.length_c   1.000
_cell.angle_alpha   90.00
_cell.angle_beta   90.00
_cell.angle_gamma   90.00
#
_symmetry.space_group_name_H-M   'P 1'
#
loop_
_entity.id
_entity.type
_entity.pdbx_description
1 polymer ?
#
loop_
_entity_poly.entity_id
_entity_poly.type
_entity_poly.pdbx_seq_one_letter_code
_entity_poly.pdbx_strand_id
1 'polypeptide(L)'
;MKIVGIILVLVSAFLSFKHGWDAFQPANAAQAKMMSELGISAVAMPYFGAFSILLGLLLLFPQTFVLSNILNAITIVLIMALSLSAGNWKMALIEIPFLALPLLLIWLKYPFRF
;
A
#
# COMPACT_ATOMS: atom_id res chain seq x y z
N MET A 1 24.63 -4.85 3.33
CA MET A 1 23.52 -4.13 2.64
C MET A 1 22.43 -5.05 2.07
N LYS A 2 22.74 -6.25 1.54
CA LYS A 2 21.72 -7.21 1.06
C LYS A 2 20.69 -7.65 2.11
N ILE A 3 21.12 -7.87 3.35
CA ILE A 3 20.24 -8.28 4.46
C ILE A 3 19.18 -7.21 4.76
N VAL A 4 19.56 -5.93 4.77
CA VAL A 4 18.63 -4.81 4.98
C VAL A 4 17.62 -4.69 3.85
N GLY A 5 18.06 -4.89 2.60
CA GLY A 5 17.15 -4.91 1.43
C GLY A 5 16.15 -6.06 1.47
N ILE A 6 16.61 -7.26 1.82
CA ILE A 6 15.74 -8.42 2.00
C ILE A 6 14.74 -8.17 3.13
N ILE A 7 15.18 -7.61 4.27
CA ILE A 7 14.28 -7.25 5.37
C ILE A 7 13.25 -6.21 4.91
N LEU A 8 13.66 -5.17 4.19
CA LEU A 8 12.75 -4.13 3.68
C LEU A 8 11.71 -4.70 2.70
N VAL A 9 12.13 -5.57 1.78
CA VAL A 9 11.24 -6.25 0.84
C VAL A 9 10.27 -7.18 1.59
N LEU A 10 10.75 -7.96 2.56
CA LEU A 10 9.92 -8.84 3.36
C LEU A 10 8.92 -8.07 4.24
N VAL A 11 9.35 -6.96 4.85
CA VAL A 11 8.46 -6.08 5.62
C VAL A 11 7.42 -5.44 4.70
N SER A 12 7.83 -4.96 3.52
CA SER A 12 6.91 -4.38 2.54
C SER A 12 5.87 -5.39 2.04
N ALA A 13 6.32 -6.61 1.73
CA ALA A 13 5.43 -7.71 1.35
C ALA A 13 4.48 -8.05 2.51
N PHE A 14 5.00 -8.24 3.73
CA PHE A 14 4.19 -8.52 4.91
C PHE A 14 3.12 -7.45 5.17
N LEU A 15 3.48 -6.16 5.07
CA LEU A 15 2.52 -5.07 5.18
C LEU A 15 1.47 -5.14 4.08
N SER A 16 1.86 -5.42 2.84
CA SER A 16 0.92 -5.56 1.71
C SER A 16 -0.06 -6.72 1.93
N PHE A 17 0.41 -7.86 2.45
CA PHE A 17 -0.44 -8.99 2.83
C PHE A 17 -1.35 -8.65 4.02
N LYS A 18 -0.82 -7.93 5.03
CA LYS A 18 -1.60 -7.49 6.19
C LYS A 18 -2.71 -6.52 5.80
N HIS A 19 -2.39 -5.48 5.02
CA HIS A 19 -3.39 -4.55 4.50
C HIS A 19 -4.41 -5.26 3.62
N GLY A 20 -3.96 -6.24 2.83
CA GLY A 20 -4.82 -7.11 2.03
C GLY A 20 -5.81 -7.89 2.88
N TRP A 21 -5.32 -8.58 3.91
CA TRP A 21 -6.10 -9.40 4.82
C TRP A 21 -7.05 -8.59 5.70
N ASP A 22 -6.60 -7.42 6.18
CA ASP A 22 -7.41 -6.51 6.98
C ASP A 22 -8.58 -5.92 6.14
N ALA A 23 -8.43 -5.83 4.81
CA ALA A 23 -9.51 -5.40 3.90
C ALA A 23 -10.58 -6.48 3.60
N PHE A 24 -10.29 -7.75 3.89
CA PHE A 24 -11.28 -8.85 3.84
C PHE A 24 -12.03 -9.04 5.16
N GLN A 25 -11.55 -8.43 6.25
CA GLN A 25 -12.25 -8.45 7.53
C GLN A 25 -13.37 -7.41 7.55
N PRO A 26 -14.41 -7.60 8.39
CA PRO A 26 -15.44 -6.59 8.59
C PRO A 26 -14.78 -5.29 9.05
N ALA A 27 -14.95 -4.23 8.26
CA ALA A 27 -14.40 -2.92 8.61
C ALA A 27 -14.94 -2.49 9.97
N ASN A 28 -14.06 -2.14 10.90
CA ASN A 28 -14.49 -1.56 12.18
C ASN A 28 -15.27 -0.27 11.91
N ALA A 29 -16.19 0.12 12.81
CA ALA A 29 -17.08 1.27 12.60
C ALA A 29 -16.35 2.56 12.18
N ALA A 30 -15.12 2.78 12.66
CA ALA A 30 -14.26 3.89 12.25
C ALA A 30 -13.75 3.78 10.80
N GLN A 31 -13.36 2.59 10.35
CA GLN A 31 -12.91 2.34 8.97
C GLN A 31 -14.07 2.40 7.98
N ALA A 32 -15.23 1.86 8.35
CA ALA A 32 -16.44 1.93 7.54
C ALA A 32 -16.92 3.37 7.36
N LYS A 33 -16.92 4.16 8.44
CA LYS A 33 -17.24 5.59 8.39
C LYS A 33 -16.25 6.36 7.52
N MET A 34 -14.95 6.10 7.69
CA MET A 34 -13.91 6.73 6.88
C MET A 34 -14.07 6.38 5.39
N MET A 35 -14.30 5.12 5.03
CA MET A 35 -14.51 4.72 3.64
C MET A 35 -15.78 5.33 3.04
N SER A 36 -16.86 5.43 3.82
CA SER A 36 -18.07 6.14 3.43
C SER A 36 -17.80 7.64 3.19
N GLU A 37 -17.01 8.30 4.03
CA GLU A 37 -16.61 9.71 3.87
C GLU A 37 -15.70 9.92 2.65
N LEU A 38 -14.91 8.91 2.28
CA LEU A 38 -14.05 8.91 1.09
C LEU A 38 -14.79 8.62 -0.21
N GLY A 39 -16.11 8.35 -0.17
CA GLY A 39 -16.89 7.91 -1.33
C GLY A 39 -16.52 6.51 -1.83
N ILE A 40 -15.74 5.76 -1.04
CA ILE A 40 -15.33 4.40 -1.36
C ILE A 40 -16.42 3.46 -0.84
N SER A 41 -17.14 2.85 -1.77
CA SER A 41 -18.15 1.83 -1.45
C SER A 41 -17.50 0.69 -0.66
N ALA A 42 -18.19 0.19 0.37
CA ALA A 42 -17.75 -0.99 1.14
C ALA A 42 -17.50 -2.22 0.25
N VAL A 43 -18.11 -2.26 -0.94
CA VAL A 43 -17.91 -3.30 -1.95
C VAL A 43 -16.54 -3.19 -2.64
N ALA A 44 -15.92 -2.00 -2.65
CA ALA A 44 -14.57 -1.80 -3.22
C ALA A 44 -13.45 -2.31 -2.31
N MET A 45 -13.72 -2.48 -1.00
CA MET A 45 -12.71 -2.83 -0.01
C MET A 45 -12.05 -4.20 -0.25
N PRO A 46 -12.81 -5.27 -0.57
CA PRO A 46 -12.21 -6.56 -0.95
C PRO A 46 -11.37 -6.49 -2.24
N TYR A 47 -11.69 -5.59 -3.19
CA TYR A 47 -10.89 -5.41 -4.40
C TYR A 47 -9.55 -4.75 -4.09
N PHE A 48 -9.54 -3.71 -3.23
CA PHE A 48 -8.30 -3.14 -2.71
C PHE A 48 -7.49 -4.17 -1.92
N GLY A 49 -8.16 -5.04 -1.16
CA GLY A 49 -7.53 -6.15 -0.45
C GLY A 49 -6.83 -7.14 -1.37
N ALA A 50 -7.55 -7.66 -2.37
CA ALA A 50 -6.99 -8.54 -3.39
C ALA A 50 -5.85 -7.88 -4.17
N PHE A 51 -5.99 -6.60 -4.51
CA PHE A 51 -4.97 -5.82 -5.20
C PHE A 51 -3.70 -5.66 -4.34
N SER A 52 -3.84 -5.35 -3.05
CA SER A 52 -2.72 -5.26 -2.10
C SER A 52 -1.97 -6.59 -1.97
N ILE A 53 -2.68 -7.72 -1.92
CA ILE A 53 -2.06 -9.05 -1.92
C ILE A 53 -1.30 -9.30 -3.22
N LEU A 54 -1.91 -8.96 -4.36
CA LEU A 54 -1.30 -9.11 -5.68
C LEU A 54 -0.01 -8.27 -5.79
N LEU A 55 -0.03 -7.03 -5.31
CA LEU A 55 1.17 -6.19 -5.23
C LEU A 55 2.22 -6.78 -4.29
N GLY A 56 1.82 -7.30 -3.13
CA GLY A 56 2.72 -8.01 -2.22
C GLY A 56 3.42 -9.19 -2.89
N LEU A 57 2.72 -9.96 -3.73
CA LEU A 57 3.30 -11.05 -4.52
C LEU A 57 4.22 -10.53 -5.63
N LEU A 58 3.79 -9.52 -6.40
CA LEU A 58 4.58 -8.91 -7.47
C LEU A 58 5.88 -8.27 -6.95
N LEU A 59 5.86 -7.75 -5.72
CA LEU A 59 7.03 -7.16 -5.08
C LEU A 59 8.13 -8.20 -4.80
N LEU A 60 7.78 -9.48 -4.64
CA LEU A 60 8.74 -10.56 -4.37
C LEU A 60 9.52 -11.00 -5.62
N PHE A 61 9.03 -10.68 -6.83
CA PHE A 61 9.71 -11.06 -8.07
C PHE A 61 10.52 -9.88 -8.64
N PRO A 62 11.81 -10.07 -8.97
CA PRO A 62 12.68 -9.01 -9.50
C PRO A 62 12.13 -8.32 -10.75
N GLN A 63 11.46 -9.08 -11.62
CA GLN A 63 10.91 -8.58 -12.89
C GLN A 63 9.74 -7.62 -12.69
N THR A 64 8.95 -7.83 -11.64
CA THR A 64 7.75 -7.05 -11.35
C THR A 64 7.94 -6.06 -10.20
N PHE A 65 9.09 -6.06 -9.55
CA PHE A 65 9.39 -5.19 -8.41
C PHE A 65 9.13 -3.71 -8.67
N VAL A 66 9.64 -3.16 -9.77
CA VAL A 66 9.46 -1.73 -10.09
C VAL A 66 7.99 -1.43 -10.38
N LEU A 67 7.33 -2.28 -11.18
CA LEU A 67 5.91 -2.16 -11.48
C LEU A 67 5.06 -2.22 -10.21
N SER A 68 5.35 -3.15 -9.31
CA SER A 68 4.64 -3.30 -8.04
C SER A 68 4.75 -2.06 -7.16
N ASN A 69 5.95 -1.47 -7.06
CA ASN A 69 6.15 -0.25 -6.27
C ASN A 69 5.50 0.97 -6.92
N ILE A 70 5.48 1.07 -8.25
CA ILE A 70 4.74 2.12 -8.98
C ILE A 70 3.24 2.01 -8.69
N LEU A 71 2.67 0.81 -8.80
CA LEU A 71 1.25 0.58 -8.53
C LEU A 71 0.89 0.86 -7.06
N ASN A 72 1.76 0.49 -6.11
CA ASN A 72 1.62 0.86 -4.71
C ASN A 72 1.61 2.38 -4.52
N ALA A 73 2.58 3.09 -5.09
CA ALA A 73 2.66 4.55 -4.98
C ALA A 73 1.42 5.24 -5.57
N ILE A 74 0.94 4.81 -6.75
CA ILE A 74 -0.29 5.34 -7.36
C ILE A 74 -1.49 5.13 -6.44
N THR A 75 -1.62 3.95 -5.85
CA THR A 75 -2.74 3.62 -4.95
C THR A 75 -2.73 4.48 -3.71
N ILE A 76 -1.56 4.67 -3.09
CA ILE A 76 -1.42 5.50 -1.88
C ILE A 76 -1.73 6.97 -2.20
N VAL A 77 -1.21 7.49 -3.32
CA VAL A 77 -1.51 8.87 -3.76
C VAL A 77 -3.00 9.05 -4.03
N LEU A 78 -3.66 8.05 -4.63
CA LEU A 78 -5.11 8.09 -4.85
C LEU A 78 -5.87 8.16 -3.52
N ILE A 79 -5.53 7.32 -2.54
CA ILE A 79 -6.16 7.34 -1.20
C ILE A 79 -5.89 8.67 -0.49
N MET A 80 -4.68 9.22 -0.59
CA MET A 80 -4.35 10.54 -0.05
C MET A 80 -5.19 11.65 -0.69
N ALA A 81 -5.33 11.64 -2.01
CA ALA A 81 -6.13 12.63 -2.73
C ALA A 81 -7.61 12.56 -2.34
N LEU A 82 -8.16 11.35 -2.24
CA LEU A 82 -9.53 11.13 -1.76
C LEU A 82 -9.69 11.59 -0.30
N SER A 83 -8.69 11.33 0.56
CA SER A 83 -8.67 11.78 1.96
C SER A 83 -8.66 13.28 2.10
N LEU A 84 -7.86 13.98 1.30
CA LEU A 84 -7.85 15.44 1.24
C LEU A 84 -9.18 15.99 0.70
N SER A 85 -9.74 15.37 -0.34
CA SER A 85 -11.04 15.74 -0.88
C SER A 85 -12.18 15.57 0.13
N ALA A 86 -12.07 14.60 1.03
CA ALA A 86 -13.01 14.37 2.13
C ALA A 86 -12.73 15.25 3.37
N GLY A 87 -11.73 16.14 3.33
CA GLY A 87 -11.34 16.99 4.45
C GLY A 87 -10.53 16.28 5.55
N ASN A 88 -10.14 15.02 5.35
CA ASN A 88 -9.39 14.21 6.30
C ASN A 88 -7.87 14.30 6.07
N TRP A 89 -7.30 15.47 6.37
CA TRP A 89 -5.86 15.71 6.24
C TRP A 89 -5.00 14.81 7.14
N LYS A 90 -5.54 14.38 8.29
CA LYS A 90 -4.85 13.47 9.22
C LYS A 90 -4.59 12.12 8.57
N MET A 91 -5.58 11.59 7.86
CA MET A 91 -5.43 10.35 7.11
C MET A 91 -4.37 10.48 6.01
N ALA A 92 -4.41 11.57 5.25
CA ALA A 92 -3.39 11.82 4.22
C ALA A 92 -1.96 11.88 4.79
N LEU A 93 -1.79 12.43 6.00
CA LEU A 93 -0.49 12.44 6.69
C LEU A 93 -0.01 11.06 7.14
N ILE A 94 -0.93 10.19 7.57
CA ILE A 94 -0.62 8.81 7.96
C ILE A 94 -0.12 8.02 6.75
N GLU A 95 -0.60 8.32 5.54
CA GLU A 95 -0.20 7.65 4.30
C GLU A 95 1.20 8.06 3.77
N ILE A 96 1.75 9.20 4.21
CA ILE A 96 3.09 9.68 3.78
C ILE A 96 4.21 8.64 4.01
N PRO A 97 4.39 8.04 5.21
CA PRO A 97 5.40 7.00 5.40
C PRO A 97 5.17 5.78 4.50
N PHE A 98 3.91 5.45 4.20
CA PHE A 98 3.59 4.36 3.27
C PHE A 98 3.96 4.70 1.84
N LEU A 99 3.81 5.96 1.41
CA LEU A 99 4.25 6.43 0.09
C LEU A 99 5.78 6.48 -0.03
N ALA A 100 6.47 6.86 1.05
CA ALA A 100 7.93 6.92 1.06
C ALA A 100 8.56 5.54 0.80
N LEU A 101 7.93 4.47 1.30
CA LEU A 101 8.46 3.11 1.23
C LEU A 101 8.61 2.56 -0.22
N PRO A 102 7.60 2.57 -1.10
CA PRO A 102 7.76 2.14 -2.49
C PRO A 102 8.70 3.04 -3.29
N LEU A 103 8.72 4.35 -3.02
CA LEU A 103 9.65 5.28 -3.68
C LEU A 103 11.11 4.99 -3.28
N LEU A 104 11.35 4.74 -1.99
CA LEU A 104 12.65 4.28 -1.50
C LEU A 104 13.01 2.94 -2.15
N LEU A 105 12.11 1.97 -2.18
CA LEU A 105 12.38 0.67 -2.81
C LEU A 105 12.75 0.79 -4.29
N ILE A 106 12.09 1.67 -5.05
CA ILE A 106 12.46 1.99 -6.43
C ILE A 106 13.86 2.60 -6.50
N TRP A 107 14.15 3.59 -5.65
CA TRP A 107 15.46 4.24 -5.60
C TRP A 107 16.59 3.26 -5.26
N LEU A 108 16.36 2.34 -4.31
CA LEU A 108 17.39 1.38 -3.92
C LEU A 108 17.56 0.20 -4.93
N LYS A 109 16.57 -0.16 -5.78
CA LYS A 109 16.56 -1.30 -6.76
C LYS A 109 16.52 -2.73 -6.13
N TYR A 110 15.99 -3.75 -6.82
CA TYR A 110 15.78 -5.09 -6.21
C TYR A 110 17.07 -5.90 -5.95
N PRO A 111 17.07 -6.93 -5.06
CA PRO A 111 17.40 -6.90 -3.62
C PRO A 111 18.87 -6.44 -3.39
N PHE A 112 19.16 -5.29 -3.99
CA PHE A 112 20.43 -4.64 -4.30
C PHE A 112 21.43 -5.48 -5.12
N ARG A 113 21.38 -5.33 -6.46
CA ARG A 113 22.58 -5.29 -7.31
C ARG A 113 22.94 -3.80 -7.50
N PHE A 114 24.02 -3.34 -6.85
CA PHE A 114 24.63 -2.05 -7.21
C PHE A 114 25.18 -2.14 -8.64
#